data_AF-A0A1G7NVN6-F1
#
_entry.id   AF-A0A1G7NVN6-F1
#
_cell.length_a   1.000
_cell.length_b   1.000
_cell.length_c   1.000
_cell.angle_alpha   90.00
_cell.angle_beta   90.00
_cell.angle_gamma   90.00
#
_symmetry.space_group_name_H-M   'P 1'
#
loop_
_entity.id
_entity.type
_entity.pdbx_description
1 polymer ?
#
loop_
_entity_poly.entity_id
_entity_poly.type
_entity_poly.pdbx_seq_one_letter_code
_entity_poly.pdbx_strand_id
1 'polypeptide(L)'
;MRRLRGGYITGFYKISLITKLGGKFRYGQGFYDFDEGSILFTAPNQVVGGSDNYDGNKGYSLIIHPDFLQGYPLARKIKNNGFFSYAINETLHLSEQEKLTLLGIYNFIRKN
;
A
#
# COMPACT_ATOMS: atom_id res chain seq x y z
N MET A 1 -20.39 -23.85 -6.32
CA MET A 1 -20.23 -22.61 -5.52
C MET A 1 -18.74 -22.30 -5.37
N ARG A 2 -18.24 -21.22 -5.96
CA ARG A 2 -16.81 -20.84 -5.90
C ARG A 2 -16.54 -20.10 -4.59
N ARG A 3 -15.80 -20.72 -3.65
CA ARG A 3 -15.37 -20.06 -2.40
C ARG A 3 -14.67 -18.74 -2.73
N LEU A 4 -15.06 -17.65 -2.08
CA LEU A 4 -14.33 -16.39 -2.09
C LEU A 4 -12.94 -16.67 -1.46
N ARG A 5 -11.88 -16.69 -2.27
CA ARG A 5 -10.50 -16.74 -1.75
C ARG A 5 -10.22 -15.42 -1.03
N GLY A 6 -9.88 -15.53 0.25
CA GLY A 6 -10.18 -14.54 1.30
C GLY A 6 -9.48 -13.19 1.17
N GLY A 7 -10.26 -12.12 1.30
CA GLY A 7 -9.72 -10.81 1.67
C GLY A 7 -9.51 -10.73 3.18
N TYR A 8 -8.61 -9.86 3.62
CA TYR A 8 -8.40 -9.55 5.04
C TYR A 8 -8.64 -8.06 5.29
N ILE A 9 -9.00 -7.75 6.53
CA ILE A 9 -9.10 -6.37 7.02
C ILE A 9 -7.91 -6.12 7.93
N THR A 10 -7.24 -4.98 7.74
CA THR A 10 -6.12 -4.55 8.56
C THR A 10 -6.48 -3.29 9.34
N GLY A 11 -6.07 -3.20 10.61
CA GLY A 11 -6.22 -2.00 11.46
C GLY A 11 -5.13 -0.95 11.26
N PHE A 12 -4.24 -1.13 10.28
CA PHE A 12 -3.03 -0.33 10.12
C PHE A 12 -3.08 0.55 8.87
N TYR A 13 -2.37 1.67 8.92
CA TYR A 13 -1.93 2.34 7.70
C TYR A 13 -0.79 1.53 7.08
N LYS A 14 -0.85 1.31 5.77
CA LYS A 14 0.20 0.63 5.01
C LYS A 14 0.54 1.46 3.78
N ILE A 15 1.83 1.63 3.55
CA ILE A 15 2.38 2.21 2.33
C ILE A 15 3.30 1.14 1.75
N SER A 16 3.09 0.72 0.51
CA SER A 16 3.86 -0.36 -0.11
C SER A 16 4.43 0.10 -1.45
N LEU A 17 5.75 0.10 -1.57
CA LEU A 17 6.45 0.27 -2.84
C LEU A 17 6.68 -1.10 -3.46
N ILE A 18 6.10 -1.34 -4.63
CA ILE A 18 6.25 -2.59 -5.39
C ILE A 18 7.42 -2.39 -6.35
N THR A 19 8.54 -3.08 -6.12
CA THR A 19 9.75 -3.03 -6.98
C THR A 19 9.84 -4.20 -7.94
N LYS A 20 8.99 -5.21 -7.79
CA LYS A 20 8.73 -6.24 -8.80
C LYS A 20 7.34 -6.80 -8.54
N LEU A 21 6.51 -6.88 -9.57
CA LEU A 21 5.24 -7.60 -9.51
C LEU A 21 5.37 -8.95 -10.22
N GLY A 22 4.91 -10.02 -9.58
CA GLY A 22 4.61 -11.32 -10.14
C GLY A 22 3.12 -11.59 -9.92
N GLY A 23 2.32 -11.45 -10.97
CA GLY A 23 0.87 -11.71 -10.95
C GLY A 23 0.00 -10.45 -10.89
N LYS A 24 -1.31 -10.63 -10.61
CA LYS A 24 -2.30 -9.54 -10.50
C LYS A 24 -2.71 -9.33 -9.04
N PHE A 25 -2.84 -8.08 -8.60
CA PHE A 25 -3.25 -7.76 -7.24
C PHE A 25 -4.74 -7.44 -7.16
N ARG A 26 -5.46 -7.99 -6.17
CA ARG A 26 -6.86 -7.62 -5.94
C ARG A 26 -6.98 -6.59 -4.82
N TYR A 27 -7.59 -5.44 -5.11
CA TYR A 27 -7.83 -4.39 -4.11
C TYR A 27 -9.31 -3.98 -4.16
N GLY A 28 -10.00 -3.99 -3.02
CA GLY A 28 -11.46 -3.83 -3.00
C GLY A 28 -12.18 -4.86 -3.90
N GLN A 29 -12.97 -4.37 -4.85
CA GLN A 29 -13.71 -5.22 -5.80
C GLN A 29 -12.98 -5.44 -7.14
N GLY A 30 -11.86 -4.74 -7.41
CA GLY A 30 -11.14 -4.78 -8.69
C GLY A 30 -9.83 -5.56 -8.66
N PHE A 31 -9.34 -5.92 -9.84
CA PHE A 31 -7.96 -6.38 -10.07
C PHE A 31 -7.15 -5.23 -10.63
N TYR A 32 -5.98 -5.00 -10.05
CA TYR A 32 -5.04 -3.95 -10.45
C TYR A 32 -3.76 -4.61 -10.96
N ASP A 33 -3.35 -4.20 -12.16
CA ASP A 33 -2.06 -4.52 -12.75
C ASP A 33 -1.08 -3.42 -12.30
N PHE A 34 -0.26 -3.71 -11.29
CA PHE A 34 0.75 -2.75 -10.81
C PHE A 34 2.04 -2.89 -11.61
N ASP A 35 2.48 -1.80 -12.23
CA ASP A 35 3.79 -1.75 -12.87
C ASP A 35 4.92 -1.66 -11.82
N GLU A 36 6.14 -1.96 -12.26
CA GLU A 36 7.33 -1.75 -11.43
C GLU A 36 7.44 -0.30 -10.95
N GLY A 37 7.61 -0.12 -9.65
CA GLY A 37 7.64 1.18 -8.99
C GLY A 37 6.27 1.76 -8.64
N SER A 38 5.20 0.96 -8.73
CA SER A 38 3.88 1.36 -8.23
C SER A 38 3.85 1.43 -6.70
N ILE A 39 2.97 2.29 -6.18
CA ILE A 39 2.69 2.37 -4.74
C ILE A 39 1.25 2.07 -4.42
N LEU A 40 1.08 1.24 -3.39
CA LEU A 40 -0.21 0.96 -2.77
C LEU A 40 -0.29 1.59 -1.38
N PHE A 41 -1.37 2.31 -1.14
CA PHE A 41 -1.71 2.89 0.14
C PHE A 41 -2.99 2.23 0.64
N THR A 42 -2.99 1.75 1.89
CA THR A 42 -4.20 1.23 2.54
C THR A 42 -4.37 1.85 3.92
N ALA A 43 -5.57 2.29 4.23
CA ALA A 43 -5.97 2.77 5.55
C ALA A 43 -6.48 1.63 6.44
N PRO A 44 -6.53 1.87 7.77
CA PRO A 44 -7.24 0.99 8.70
C PRO A 44 -8.67 0.70 8.25
N ASN A 45 -9.13 -0.52 8.54
CA ASN A 45 -10.46 -1.02 8.24
C ASN A 45 -10.76 -1.16 6.73
N GLN A 46 -9.73 -1.15 5.89
CA GLN A 46 -9.88 -1.47 4.47
C GLN A 46 -9.72 -2.97 4.20
N VAL A 47 -10.56 -3.47 3.30
CA VAL A 47 -10.55 -4.82 2.76
C VAL A 47 -9.49 -4.89 1.69
N VAL A 48 -8.42 -5.62 1.98
CA VAL A 48 -7.37 -5.94 1.03
C VAL A 48 -7.70 -7.31 0.43
N GLY A 49 -7.78 -7.37 -0.90
CA GLY A 49 -8.11 -8.62 -1.60
C GLY A 49 -6.98 -9.63 -1.51
N GLY A 50 -7.33 -10.92 -1.46
CA GLY A 50 -6.39 -11.99 -1.69
C GLY A 50 -5.96 -12.01 -3.16
N SER A 51 -4.67 -12.22 -3.41
CA SER A 51 -4.12 -12.44 -4.75
C SER A 51 -4.09 -13.92 -5.07
N ASP A 52 -4.59 -14.30 -6.24
CA ASP A 52 -4.21 -15.57 -6.85
C ASP A 52 -2.81 -15.37 -7.47
N ASN A 53 -1.80 -16.06 -6.95
CA ASN A 53 -0.37 -16.01 -7.32
C ASN A 53 0.37 -14.73 -6.91
N TYR A 54 0.92 -14.73 -5.69
CA TYR A 54 1.82 -13.67 -5.16
C TYR A 54 3.30 -14.03 -5.25
N ASP A 55 3.66 -14.98 -6.11
CA ASP A 55 5.03 -15.48 -6.18
C ASP A 55 5.95 -14.49 -6.91
N GLY A 56 7.10 -14.20 -6.31
CA GLY A 56 8.15 -13.37 -6.91
C GLY A 56 7.98 -11.86 -6.77
N ASN A 57 6.98 -11.39 -6.02
CA ASN A 57 6.83 -9.98 -5.66
C ASN A 57 8.01 -9.49 -4.82
N LYS A 58 8.55 -8.31 -5.16
CA LYS A 58 9.56 -7.61 -4.36
C LYS A 58 9.09 -6.19 -4.07
N GLY A 59 9.45 -5.70 -2.90
CA GLY A 59 9.05 -4.37 -2.49
C GLY A 59 9.36 -4.08 -1.03
N TYR A 60 9.01 -2.87 -0.62
CA TYR A 60 9.10 -2.41 0.76
C TYR A 60 7.72 -2.01 1.23
N SER A 61 7.42 -2.27 2.51
CA SER A 61 6.16 -1.84 3.12
C SER A 61 6.43 -1.16 4.46
N LEU A 62 5.87 0.02 4.63
CA LEU A 62 5.82 0.73 5.89
C LEU A 62 4.42 0.51 6.48
N ILE A 63 4.38 -0.07 7.67
CA ILE A 63 3.14 -0.41 8.38
C ILE A 63 3.13 0.41 9.67
N ILE A 64 2.08 1.20 9.87
CA ILE A 64 2.00 2.17 10.96
C ILE A 64 0.70 1.95 11.71
N HIS A 65 0.80 1.71 13.02
CA HIS A 65 -0.38 1.67 13.89
C HIS A 65 -0.96 3.10 14.00
N PRO A 66 -2.30 3.28 13.90
CA PRO A 66 -2.90 4.61 13.99
C PRO A 66 -2.50 5.39 15.25
N ASP A 67 -2.37 4.70 16.38
CA ASP A 67 -1.97 5.30 17.66
C ASP A 67 -0.56 5.90 17.62
N PHE A 68 0.34 5.39 16.77
CA PHE A 68 1.66 6.01 16.60
C PHE A 68 1.57 7.43 16.03
N LEU A 69 0.56 7.69 15.20
CA LEU A 69 0.31 9.01 14.63
C LEU A 69 -0.46 9.91 15.59
N GLN A 70 -1.08 9.36 16.63
CA GLN A 70 -1.87 10.11 17.59
C GLN A 70 -1.01 11.16 18.29
N GLY A 71 -1.54 12.37 18.43
CA GLY A 71 -0.79 13.51 18.97
C GLY A 71 0.07 14.27 17.95
N TYR A 72 0.35 13.69 16.77
CA TYR A 72 1.10 14.37 15.72
C TYR A 72 0.18 15.06 14.71
N PRO A 73 0.60 16.20 14.12
CA PRO A 73 -0.15 16.84 13.03
C PRO A 73 -0.43 15.91 11.84
N LEU A 74 0.43 14.90 11.64
CA LEU A 74 0.29 13.91 10.57
C LEU A 74 -1.01 13.09 10.68
N ALA A 75 -1.52 12.79 11.88
CA ALA A 75 -2.78 12.08 12.03
C ALA A 75 -3.99 12.80 11.42
N ARG A 76 -3.95 14.14 11.37
CA ARG A 76 -4.98 14.94 10.68
C ARG A 76 -4.75 14.96 9.17
N LYS A 77 -3.51 15.20 8.75
CA LYS A 77 -3.15 15.31 7.32
C LYS A 77 -3.38 13.99 6.57
N ILE A 78 -3.03 12.85 7.18
CA ILE A 78 -3.10 11.54 6.53
C ILE A 78 -4.53 11.14 6.16
N LYS A 79 -5.53 11.60 6.92
CA LYS A 79 -6.96 11.35 6.65
C LYS A 79 -7.52 12.22 5.53
N ASN A 80 -6.96 13.41 5.34
CA ASN A 80 -7.40 14.36 4.31
C ASN A 80 -6.70 14.13 2.96
N ASN A 81 -5.68 13.27 2.94
CA ASN A 81 -4.99 12.89 1.72
C ASN A 81 -5.78 11.82 0.97
N GLY A 82 -6.07 12.09 -0.31
CA GLY A 82 -6.76 11.14 -1.19
C GLY A 82 -6.05 9.79 -1.30
N PHE A 83 -4.73 9.73 -1.04
CA PHE A 83 -3.84 8.55 -1.09
C PHE A 83 -4.41 7.30 -0.43
N PHE A 84 -5.16 7.43 0.66
CA PHE A 84 -5.67 6.27 1.41
C PHE A 84 -7.12 5.90 1.09
N SER A 85 -7.76 6.59 0.15
CA SER A 85 -9.11 6.24 -0.28
C SER A 85 -9.08 5.07 -1.27
N TYR A 86 -10.09 4.19 -1.21
CA TYR A 86 -10.28 3.17 -2.27
C TYR A 86 -10.50 3.79 -3.65
N ALA A 87 -10.89 5.08 -3.69
CA ALA A 87 -11.25 5.81 -4.89
C ALA A 87 -10.05 6.21 -5.75
N ILE A 88 -8.81 5.90 -5.34
CA ILE A 88 -7.67 5.97 -6.24
C ILE A 88 -7.75 4.76 -7.15
N ASN A 89 -8.57 4.91 -8.17
CA ASN A 89 -8.45 4.13 -9.37
C ASN A 89 -7.09 4.43 -9.98
N GLU A 90 -6.38 3.34 -10.24
CA GLU A 90 -5.32 3.22 -11.23
C GLU A 90 -4.05 4.00 -10.88
N THR A 91 -3.14 3.23 -10.28
CA THR A 91 -1.70 3.37 -10.42
C THR A 91 -1.21 4.79 -10.17
N LEU A 92 -1.01 5.11 -8.89
CA LEU A 92 -0.12 6.21 -8.50
C LEU A 92 1.29 5.90 -9.03
N HIS A 93 1.51 6.23 -10.30
CA HIS A 93 2.81 6.27 -10.91
C HIS A 93 3.53 7.46 -10.28
N LEU A 94 4.39 7.15 -9.33
CA LEU A 94 5.25 8.16 -8.76
C LEU A 94 6.21 8.70 -9.82
N SER A 95 6.50 10.00 -9.70
CA SER A 95 7.70 10.57 -10.28
C SER A 95 8.94 9.86 -9.74
N GLU A 96 10.04 9.88 -10.50
CA GLU A 96 11.31 9.32 -10.08
C GLU A 96 11.80 9.91 -8.75
N GLN A 97 11.59 11.22 -8.55
CA GLN A 97 11.95 11.92 -7.32
C GLN A 97 11.18 11.40 -6.10
N GLU A 98 9.88 11.14 -6.24
CA GLU A 98 9.07 10.57 -5.15
C GLU A 98 9.50 9.14 -4.82
N LYS A 99 9.83 8.33 -5.85
CA LYS A 99 10.38 6.97 -5.65
C LYS A 99 11.68 7.01 -4.85
N LEU A 100 12.61 7.88 -5.24
CA LEU A 100 13.91 8.06 -4.56
C LEU A 100 13.72 8.55 -3.12
N THR A 101 12.81 9.49 -2.90
CA THR A 101 12.49 10.02 -1.56
C THR A 101 11.99 8.90 -0.64
N LEU A 102 11.04 8.09 -1.11
CA LEU A 102 10.51 6.98 -0.32
C LEU A 102 11.55 5.90 -0.06
N LEU A 103 12.33 5.51 -1.07
CA LEU A 103 13.44 4.58 -0.89
C LEU A 103 14.45 5.11 0.15
N GLY A 104 14.72 6.42 0.15
CA GLY A 104 15.54 7.08 1.16
C GLY A 104 14.98 6.90 2.57
N ILE A 105 13.69 7.18 2.76
CA ILE A 105 12.99 6.99 4.05
C ILE A 105 13.04 5.53 4.50
N TYR A 106 12.75 4.59 3.61
CA TYR A 106 12.80 3.15 3.91
C TYR A 106 14.19 2.72 4.36
N ASN A 107 15.23 3.13 3.64
CA ASN A 107 16.61 2.78 3.97
C ASN A 107 17.05 3.42 5.28
N PHE A 108 16.59 4.65 5.58
CA PHE A 108 16.86 5.31 6.84
C PHE A 108 16.22 4.58 8.02
N ILE A 109 14.95 4.17 7.90
CA ILE A 109 14.24 3.43 8.95
C ILE A 109 14.87 2.04 9.15
N ARG A 110 15.21 1.32 8.07
CA ARG A 110 15.75 -0.05 8.14
C ARG A 110 17.15 -0.14 8.74
N LYS A 111 17.97 0.90 8.57
CA LYS A 111 19.38 0.90 9.02
C LYS A 111 19.55 1.22 10.51
N ASN A 112 18.54 1.82 11.14
CA ASN A 112 18.48 1.95 12.59
C ASN A 112 17.92 0.68 13.22
#